data_AF-A0A5Q4EU64-F1
#
_entry.id   AF-A0A5Q4EU64-F1
#
_cell.length_a   1.000
_cell.length_b   1.000
_cell.length_c   1.000
_cell.angle_alpha   90.00
_cell.angle_beta   90.00
_cell.angle_gamma   90.00
#
_symmetry.space_group_name_H-M   'P 1'
#
loop_
_entity.id
_entity.type
_entity.pdbx_description
1 polymer ?
#
loop_
_entity_poly.entity_id
_entity_poly.type
_entity_poly.pdbx_seq_one_letter_code
_entity_poly.pdbx_strand_id
1 'polypeptide(L)'
;MRGSNIVQNPTVFPPTITPRPPHPRSARRPSDMLIHARIRRGFSLLEMMLVLLIITTLVGIVVVNMTSRSQRANVQTTTISMKQIENALKEYHFNNGGFPTTDQGLAVLTPDYLERIPRDAWREEFEYISPTGDPARPYMIISMGPDREPGTEDDIINWDLE
;
A
#
# COMPACT_ATOMS: atom_id res chain seq x y z
N MET A 1 -76.42 -113.60 25.25
CA MET A 1 -75.54 -114.53 24.50
C MET A 1 -75.26 -113.92 23.14
N ARG A 2 -73.97 -113.85 22.74
CA ARG A 2 -73.44 -113.57 21.37
C ARG A 2 -73.82 -112.20 20.76
N GLY A 3 -72.95 -111.44 20.10
CA GLY A 3 -71.55 -111.63 19.74
C GLY A 3 -70.99 -110.38 19.04
N SER A 4 -69.68 -110.19 19.17
CA SER A 4 -68.71 -109.75 18.16
C SER A 4 -69.20 -108.89 17.00
N ASN A 5 -68.68 -107.66 16.89
CA ASN A 5 -68.14 -107.21 15.61
C ASN A 5 -66.95 -106.26 15.77
N ILE A 6 -65.96 -106.54 14.92
CA ILE A 6 -64.61 -106.02 14.82
C ILE A 6 -64.63 -104.83 13.87
N VAL A 7 -63.90 -103.76 14.19
CA VAL A 7 -63.36 -102.83 13.18
C VAL A 7 -61.88 -102.59 13.52
N GLN A 8 -61.01 -102.94 12.57
CA GLN A 8 -59.56 -102.70 12.60
C GLN A 8 -59.20 -101.55 11.64
N ASN A 9 -58.13 -100.83 12.02
CA ASN A 9 -57.13 -100.12 11.19
C ASN A 9 -57.47 -98.70 10.65
N PRO A 10 -56.48 -97.81 10.36
CA PRO A 10 -55.03 -97.98 10.44
C PRO A 10 -54.20 -96.92 11.19
N THR A 11 -53.03 -97.40 11.57
CA THR A 11 -51.78 -96.78 12.00
C THR A 11 -51.46 -95.44 11.35
N VAL A 12 -51.22 -94.41 12.17
CA VAL A 12 -50.38 -93.24 11.80
C VAL A 12 -49.47 -92.92 12.99
N PHE A 13 -48.18 -93.15 12.81
CA PHE A 13 -47.12 -92.76 13.73
C PHE A 13 -46.93 -91.23 13.70
N PRO A 14 -46.90 -90.53 14.83
CA PRO A 14 -46.31 -89.19 14.91
C PRO A 14 -44.81 -89.25 15.31
N PRO A 15 -44.03 -88.26 14.87
CA PRO A 15 -42.59 -88.38 14.63
C PRO A 15 -41.69 -88.28 15.87
N THR A 16 -40.56 -88.99 15.80
CA THR A 16 -39.39 -88.86 16.66
C THR A 16 -38.90 -87.42 16.72
N ILE A 17 -39.00 -86.79 17.89
CA ILE A 17 -38.41 -85.47 18.16
C ILE A 17 -36.90 -85.67 18.32
N THR A 18 -36.11 -85.35 17.31
CA THR A 18 -34.65 -85.25 17.46
C THR A 18 -34.30 -83.90 18.08
N PRO A 19 -33.41 -83.84 19.09
CA PRO A 19 -32.96 -82.57 19.62
C PRO A 19 -32.11 -81.83 18.58
N ARG A 20 -32.48 -80.57 18.33
CA ARG A 20 -31.80 -79.68 17.38
C ARG A 20 -30.40 -79.34 17.90
N PRO A 21 -29.34 -79.41 17.09
CA PRO A 21 -28.01 -78.98 17.50
C PRO A 21 -27.96 -77.45 17.75
N PRO A 22 -27.14 -76.98 18.71
CA PRO A 22 -27.01 -75.56 19.00
C PRO A 22 -26.39 -74.82 17.80
N HIS A 23 -27.02 -73.72 17.39
CA HIS A 23 -26.47 -72.86 16.34
C HIS A 23 -25.22 -72.11 16.83
N PRO A 24 -24.17 -72.03 16.01
CA PRO A 24 -23.02 -71.19 16.30
C PRO A 24 -23.47 -69.72 16.34
N ARG A 25 -23.22 -69.06 17.47
CA ARG A 25 -23.47 -67.62 17.64
C ARG A 25 -22.67 -66.86 16.58
N SER A 26 -23.37 -66.15 15.69
CA SER A 26 -22.75 -65.22 14.77
C SER A 26 -22.06 -64.12 15.58
N ALA A 27 -20.73 -64.14 15.58
CA ALA A 27 -19.95 -63.01 16.05
C ALA A 27 -20.33 -61.79 15.18
N ARG A 28 -20.93 -60.77 15.80
CA ARG A 28 -21.19 -59.47 15.17
C ARG A 28 -19.87 -58.93 14.66
N ARG A 29 -19.70 -58.88 13.34
CA ARG A 29 -18.69 -58.04 12.71
C ARG A 29 -19.16 -56.59 12.87
N PRO A 30 -18.39 -55.69 13.50
CA PRO A 30 -18.71 -54.27 13.48
C PRO A 30 -18.52 -53.79 12.03
N SER A 31 -19.65 -53.63 11.34
CA SER A 31 -19.74 -53.05 10.01
C SER A 31 -19.39 -51.57 10.09
N ASP A 32 -18.20 -51.23 9.61
CA ASP A 32 -17.86 -50.03 8.85
C ASP A 32 -18.51 -48.72 9.33
N MET A 33 -18.07 -48.26 10.51
CA MET A 33 -18.14 -46.84 10.84
C MET A 33 -17.09 -46.11 9.99
N LEU A 34 -17.38 -45.87 8.71
CA LEU A 34 -16.55 -45.07 7.82
C LEU A 34 -16.62 -43.59 8.26
N ILE A 35 -15.80 -43.25 9.26
CA ILE A 35 -15.47 -41.88 9.60
C ILE A 35 -14.84 -41.27 8.34
N HIS A 36 -15.63 -40.49 7.60
CA HIS A 36 -15.12 -39.65 6.53
C HIS A 36 -14.34 -38.51 7.18
N ALA A 37 -13.07 -38.76 7.48
CA ALA A 37 -12.13 -37.73 7.89
C ALA A 37 -12.05 -36.71 6.75
N ARG A 38 -12.65 -35.53 6.97
CA ARG A 38 -12.57 -34.41 6.05
C ARG A 38 -11.10 -34.06 5.88
N ILE A 39 -10.54 -34.35 4.71
CA ILE A 39 -9.15 -33.99 4.37
C ILE A 39 -9.07 -32.47 4.45
N ARG A 40 -8.45 -31.96 5.52
CA ARG A 40 -8.08 -30.55 5.61
C ARG A 40 -6.93 -30.35 4.62
N ARG A 41 -7.23 -29.76 3.47
CA ARG A 41 -6.20 -29.27 2.55
C ARG A 41 -5.52 -28.10 3.27
N GLY A 42 -4.29 -28.31 3.74
CA GLY A 42 -3.44 -27.25 4.26
C GLY A 42 -2.94 -26.36 3.13
N PHE A 43 -2.50 -25.16 3.47
CA PHE A 43 -1.81 -24.25 2.56
C PHE A 43 -0.55 -24.92 1.99
N SER A 44 -0.33 -24.75 0.68
CA SER A 44 0.90 -25.19 0.01
C SER A 44 2.01 -24.16 0.19
N LEU A 45 3.26 -24.63 0.29
CA LEU A 45 4.42 -23.74 0.26
C LEU A 45 4.45 -22.90 -1.02
N LEU A 46 4.08 -23.49 -2.16
CA LEU A 46 4.03 -22.78 -3.44
C LEU A 46 3.01 -21.64 -3.44
N GLU A 47 1.92 -21.79 -2.69
CA GLU A 47 0.87 -20.77 -2.60
C GLU A 47 1.38 -19.52 -1.88
N MET A 48 2.12 -19.70 -0.78
CA MET A 48 2.77 -18.58 -0.09
C MET A 48 3.92 -17.98 -0.89
N MET A 49 4.68 -18.79 -1.64
CA MET A 49 5.74 -18.29 -2.52
C MET A 49 5.20 -17.36 -3.61
N LEU A 50 4.11 -17.75 -4.28
CA LEU A 50 3.48 -16.93 -5.32
C LEU A 50 2.90 -15.63 -4.74
N VAL A 51 2.28 -15.70 -3.57
CA VAL A 51 1.73 -14.52 -2.88
C VAL A 51 2.84 -13.53 -2.53
N LEU A 52 3.94 -14.01 -1.93
CA LEU A 52 5.08 -13.15 -1.62
C LEU A 52 5.70 -12.54 -2.88
N LEU A 53 5.84 -13.31 -3.96
CA LEU A 53 6.33 -12.83 -5.25
C LEU A 53 5.49 -11.68 -5.82
N ILE A 54 4.16 -11.81 -5.77
CA ILE A 54 3.25 -10.76 -6.27
C ILE A 54 3.34 -9.52 -5.37
N ILE A 55 3.34 -9.68 -4.05
CA ILE A 55 3.45 -8.56 -3.10
C ILE A 55 4.77 -7.81 -3.30
N THR A 56 5.91 -8.51 -3.39
CA THR A 56 7.22 -7.87 -3.59
C THR A 56 7.29 -7.11 -4.91
N THR A 57 6.69 -7.67 -5.98
CA THR A 57 6.68 -7.03 -7.31
C THR A 57 5.84 -5.76 -7.30
N LEU A 58 4.64 -5.80 -6.72
CA LEU A 58 3.75 -4.64 -6.65
C LEU A 58 4.35 -3.51 -5.80
N VAL A 59 4.96 -3.85 -4.66
CA VAL A 59 5.65 -2.86 -3.81
C VAL A 59 6.77 -2.14 -4.57
N GLY A 60 7.54 -2.84 -5.40
CA GLY A 60 8.60 -2.23 -6.23
C GLY A 60 8.08 -1.20 -7.23
N ILE A 61 6.93 -1.45 -7.89
CA ILE A 61 6.36 -0.56 -8.92
C ILE A 61 5.75 0.71 -8.32
N VAL A 62 5.23 0.64 -7.09
CA VAL A 62 4.60 1.79 -6.42
C VAL A 62 5.64 2.87 -6.07
N VAL A 63 6.85 2.47 -5.66
CA VAL A 63 7.90 3.40 -5.21
C VAL A 63 8.43 4.29 -6.35
N VAL A 64 8.62 3.74 -7.55
CA VAL A 64 9.28 4.46 -8.66
C VAL A 64 8.44 5.59 -9.27
N ASN A 65 7.11 5.56 -9.11
CA ASN A 65 6.20 6.50 -9.77
C ASN A 65 5.97 7.82 -8.98
N MET A 66 6.34 7.87 -7.70
CA MET A 66 6.05 9.02 -6.83
C MET A 66 7.13 10.11 -6.88
N THR A 67 8.40 9.72 -7.01
CA THR A 67 9.55 10.62 -6.90
C THR A 67 9.60 11.69 -7.99
N SER A 68 9.33 11.32 -9.25
CA SER A 68 9.48 12.25 -10.39
C SER A 68 8.40 13.33 -10.48
N ARG A 69 7.17 13.01 -10.04
CA ARG A 69 6.06 13.97 -10.02
C ARG A 69 6.24 15.01 -8.92
N SER A 70 6.75 14.58 -7.77
CA SER A 70 7.04 15.48 -6.66
C SER A 70 8.11 16.49 -7.01
N GLN A 71 9.17 16.08 -7.73
CA GLN A 71 10.27 16.99 -8.08
C GLN A 71 9.82 18.12 -9.00
N ARG A 72 9.06 17.82 -10.06
CA ARG A 72 8.53 18.86 -10.97
C ARG A 72 7.56 19.81 -10.26
N ALA A 73 6.69 19.27 -9.39
CA ALA A 73 5.79 20.08 -8.60
C ALA A 73 6.55 21.01 -7.65
N ASN A 74 7.60 20.51 -7.01
CA ASN A 74 8.45 21.31 -6.12
C ASN A 74 9.12 22.46 -6.88
N VAL A 75 9.77 22.19 -8.01
CA VAL A 75 10.37 23.23 -8.86
C VAL A 75 9.32 24.27 -9.24
N GLN A 76 8.13 23.85 -9.68
CA GLN A 76 7.05 24.77 -10.04
C GLN A 76 6.58 25.62 -8.85
N THR A 77 6.43 25.04 -7.66
CA THR A 77 6.07 25.77 -6.44
C THR A 77 7.16 26.79 -6.06
N THR A 78 8.43 26.41 -6.17
CA THR A 78 9.57 27.31 -5.94
C THR A 78 9.56 28.46 -6.94
N THR A 79 9.37 28.19 -8.24
CA THR A 79 9.25 29.22 -9.28
C THR A 79 8.10 30.20 -9.00
N ILE A 80 6.94 29.73 -8.55
CA ILE A 80 5.81 30.59 -8.18
C ILE A 80 6.19 31.50 -7.01
N SER A 81 6.83 30.93 -5.99
CA SER A 81 7.27 31.67 -4.79
C SER A 81 8.33 32.73 -5.14
N MET A 82 9.28 32.39 -6.02
CA MET A 82 10.25 33.35 -6.54
C MET A 82 9.57 34.50 -7.29
N LYS A 83 8.61 34.21 -8.19
CA LYS A 83 7.86 35.25 -8.91
C LYS A 83 7.07 36.18 -7.98
N GLN A 84 6.59 35.69 -6.85
CA GLN A 84 5.96 36.53 -5.82
C GLN A 84 6.97 37.51 -5.22
N ILE A 85 8.17 37.04 -4.87
CA ILE A 85 9.25 37.88 -4.35
C ILE A 85 9.69 38.90 -5.42
N GLU A 86 9.86 38.49 -6.67
CA GLU A 86 10.22 39.40 -7.76
C GLU A 86 9.21 40.54 -7.96
N ASN A 87 7.92 40.23 -7.88
CA ASN A 87 6.87 41.24 -8.00
C ASN A 87 6.94 42.24 -6.84
N ALA A 88 7.15 41.76 -5.61
CA ALA A 88 7.34 42.60 -4.44
C ALA A 88 8.61 43.47 -4.54
N LEU A 89 9.72 42.91 -5.05
CA LEU A 89 10.95 43.65 -5.30
C LEU A 89 10.77 44.75 -6.37
N LYS A 90 10.00 44.47 -7.44
CA LYS A 90 9.68 45.46 -8.47
C LYS A 90 8.86 46.61 -7.90
N GLU A 91 7.89 46.31 -7.04
CA GLU A 91 7.07 47.32 -6.36
C GLU A 91 7.90 48.13 -5.36
N TYR A 92 8.77 47.47 -4.58
CA TYR A 92 9.72 48.15 -3.71
C TYR A 92 10.62 49.10 -4.49
N HIS A 93 11.16 48.66 -5.63
CA HIS A 93 11.98 49.49 -6.49
C HIS A 93 11.21 50.70 -7.04
N PHE A 94 9.95 50.52 -7.42
CA PHE A 94 9.10 51.61 -7.89
C PHE A 94 8.87 52.68 -6.80
N ASN A 95 8.66 52.26 -5.55
CA ASN A 95 8.38 53.17 -4.43
C ASN A 95 9.64 53.82 -3.82
N ASN A 96 10.77 53.11 -3.82
CA ASN A 96 12.00 53.52 -3.11
C ASN A 96 13.15 53.92 -4.06
N GLY A 97 13.00 53.72 -5.36
CA GLY A 97 14.00 54.08 -6.37
C GLY A 97 15.20 53.14 -6.48
N GLY A 98 15.15 51.97 -5.82
CA GLY A 98 16.22 50.98 -5.82
C GLY A 98 15.78 49.65 -5.22
N PHE A 99 16.51 48.57 -5.50
CA PHE A 99 16.29 47.28 -4.83
C PHE A 99 16.93 47.28 -3.44
N PRO A 100 16.42 46.47 -2.49
CA PRO A 100 17.07 46.28 -1.20
C PRO A 100 18.50 45.76 -1.37
N THR A 101 19.42 46.14 -0.49
CA THR A 101 20.77 45.54 -0.50
C THR A 101 20.74 44.13 0.11
N THR A 102 21.76 43.32 -0.15
CA THR A 102 21.92 42.02 0.52
C THR A 102 21.85 42.14 2.05
N ASP A 103 22.42 43.19 2.64
CA ASP A 103 22.39 43.44 4.09
C ASP A 103 20.99 43.74 4.62
N GLN A 104 20.15 44.39 3.80
CA GLN A 104 18.74 44.61 4.12
C GLN A 104 17.92 43.33 3.93
N GLY A 105 18.26 42.54 2.91
CA GLY A 105 17.65 41.28 2.59
C GLY A 105 16.18 41.38 2.17
N LEU A 106 15.50 40.24 2.09
CA LEU A 106 14.09 40.18 1.71
C LEU A 106 13.15 40.65 2.82
N ALA A 107 13.62 40.77 4.07
CA ALA A 107 12.78 41.12 5.22
C ALA A 107 12.10 42.50 5.08
N VAL A 108 12.72 43.44 4.35
CA VAL A 108 12.15 44.78 4.10
C VAL A 108 10.87 44.75 3.25
N LEU A 109 10.59 43.62 2.59
CA LEU A 109 9.38 43.46 1.79
C LEU A 109 8.13 43.23 2.67
N THR A 110 8.30 42.90 3.95
CA THR A 110 7.18 42.62 4.86
C THR A 110 6.98 43.76 5.87
N PRO A 111 5.72 44.12 6.21
CA PRO A 111 4.47 43.59 5.67
C PRO A 111 3.98 44.32 4.41
N ASP A 112 4.70 45.36 3.95
CA ASP A 112 4.15 46.34 3.01
C ASP A 112 3.96 45.80 1.59
N TYR A 113 4.80 44.86 1.14
CA TYR A 113 4.78 44.28 -0.20
C TYR A 113 4.42 42.79 -0.20
N LEU A 114 4.69 42.10 0.90
CA LEU A 114 4.36 40.70 1.14
C LEU A 114 3.81 40.56 2.56
N GLU A 115 2.78 39.72 2.73
CA GLU A 115 2.31 39.34 4.08
C GLU A 115 3.38 38.56 4.86
N ARG A 116 4.14 37.73 4.14
CA ARG A 116 5.27 36.96 4.65
C ARG A 116 6.20 36.60 3.51
N ILE A 117 7.47 36.41 3.81
CA ILE A 117 8.43 35.88 2.83
C ILE A 117 8.09 34.41 2.54
N PRO A 118 7.78 34.03 1.29
CA PRO A 118 7.54 32.65 0.94
C PRO A 118 8.84 31.86 1.03
N ARG A 119 8.72 30.57 1.35
CA ARG A 119 9.82 29.60 1.34
C ARG A 119 9.74 28.76 0.07
N ASP A 120 10.84 28.12 -0.28
CA ASP A 120 10.83 27.16 -1.38
C ASP A 120 10.03 25.88 -1.03
N ALA A 121 9.90 24.97 -2.01
CA ALA A 121 9.20 23.71 -1.82
C ALA A 121 9.84 22.76 -0.78
N TRP A 122 11.12 22.98 -0.44
CA TRP A 122 11.88 22.21 0.54
C TRP A 122 11.91 22.87 1.93
N ARG A 123 11.17 23.98 2.08
CA ARG A 123 11.01 24.82 3.29
C ARG A 123 12.25 25.63 3.66
N GLU A 124 13.16 25.79 2.72
CA GLU A 124 14.33 26.64 2.86
C GLU A 124 14.00 28.08 2.46
N GLU A 125 14.80 29.01 2.99
CA GLU A 125 14.73 30.43 2.66
C GLU A 125 15.48 30.70 1.36
N PHE A 126 15.01 31.69 0.61
CA PHE A 126 15.70 32.13 -0.59
C PHE A 126 16.94 32.94 -0.23
N GLU A 127 18.05 32.67 -0.90
CA GLU A 127 19.21 33.56 -0.87
C GLU A 127 18.97 34.72 -1.82
N TYR A 128 19.24 35.94 -1.35
CA TYR A 128 19.03 37.17 -2.10
C TYR A 128 20.33 37.96 -2.18
N ILE A 129 20.72 38.33 -3.40
CA ILE A 129 21.95 39.09 -3.64
C ILE A 129 21.62 40.32 -4.47
N SER A 130 21.95 41.51 -3.94
CA SER A 130 21.90 42.77 -4.67
C SER A 130 22.86 43.82 -4.08
N PRO A 131 23.59 44.59 -4.90
CA PRO A 131 23.67 44.47 -6.36
C PRO A 131 24.56 43.29 -6.78
N THR A 132 24.28 42.72 -7.95
CA THR A 132 25.08 41.63 -8.56
C THR A 132 26.27 42.14 -9.37
N GLY A 133 26.27 43.44 -9.71
CA GLY A 133 27.28 44.07 -10.57
C GLY A 133 26.92 44.09 -12.07
N ASP A 134 25.88 43.37 -12.49
CA ASP A 134 25.37 43.42 -13.87
C ASP A 134 24.10 44.31 -13.95
N PRO A 135 24.11 45.41 -14.73
CA PRO A 135 22.94 46.27 -14.92
C PRO A 135 21.72 45.56 -15.50
N ALA A 136 21.91 44.51 -16.31
CA ALA A 136 20.80 43.73 -16.88
C ALA A 136 20.14 42.82 -15.85
N ARG A 137 20.84 42.50 -14.75
CA ARG A 137 20.46 41.50 -13.76
C ARG A 137 20.67 42.06 -12.34
N PRO A 138 19.96 43.13 -11.94
CA PRO A 138 20.29 43.93 -10.76
C PRO A 138 20.24 43.19 -9.40
N TYR A 139 19.53 42.07 -9.35
CA TYR A 139 19.43 41.21 -8.19
C TYR A 139 19.32 39.75 -8.61
N MET A 140 19.68 38.85 -7.70
CA MET A 140 19.59 37.40 -7.86
C MET A 140 18.79 36.80 -6.69
N ILE A 141 17.92 35.83 -6.99
CA ILE A 141 17.20 35.02 -6.00
C ILE A 141 17.54 33.56 -6.27
N ILE A 142 18.01 32.84 -5.25
CA ILE A 142 18.45 31.44 -5.34
C ILE A 142 17.68 30.58 -4.34
N SER A 143 17.26 29.39 -4.77
CA SER A 143 16.83 28.29 -3.89
C SER A 143 17.83 27.15 -4.03
N MET A 144 18.29 26.61 -2.90
CA MET A 144 19.27 25.52 -2.81
C MET A 144 18.72 24.16 -3.25
N GLY A 145 17.51 24.12 -3.82
CA GLY A 145 16.96 22.89 -4.36
C GLY A 145 16.73 21.77 -3.31
N PRO A 146 16.62 20.52 -3.78
CA PRO A 146 16.44 19.34 -2.94
C PRO A 146 17.64 18.98 -2.06
N ASP A 147 18.88 19.28 -2.46
CA ASP A 147 20.07 18.91 -1.68
C ASP A 147 20.38 19.87 -0.53
N ARG A 148 19.90 21.12 -0.62
CA ARG A 148 20.07 22.19 0.37
C ARG A 148 21.52 22.62 0.53
N GLU A 149 22.32 22.41 -0.50
CA GLU A 149 23.72 22.81 -0.55
C GLU A 149 23.85 23.97 -1.56
N PRO A 150 24.49 25.09 -1.21
CA PRO A 150 24.62 26.20 -2.14
C PRO A 150 25.67 25.90 -3.22
N GLY A 151 25.40 26.31 -4.45
CA GLY A 151 26.33 26.25 -5.58
C GLY A 151 26.34 24.91 -6.30
N THR A 152 25.29 24.10 -6.14
CA THR A 152 25.13 22.79 -6.78
C THR A 152 24.29 22.90 -8.06
N GLU A 153 24.22 21.82 -8.83
CA GLU A 153 23.52 21.82 -10.13
C GLU A 153 21.98 21.88 -10.00
N ASP A 154 21.43 21.61 -8.82
CA ASP A 154 20.00 21.63 -8.52
C ASP A 154 19.52 22.98 -7.95
N ASP A 155 20.42 23.95 -7.81
CA ASP A 155 20.08 25.34 -7.51
C ASP A 155 19.11 25.89 -8.55
N ILE A 156 18.06 26.55 -8.05
CA ILE A 156 17.09 27.24 -8.90
C ILE A 156 17.37 28.73 -8.77
N ILE A 157 17.75 29.37 -9.88
CA ILE A 157 18.07 30.80 -9.94
C ILE A 157 17.01 31.51 -10.77
N ASN A 158 16.57 32.68 -10.32
CA ASN A 158 15.48 33.39 -10.98
C ASN A 158 15.74 33.76 -12.46
N TRP A 159 17.00 33.92 -12.86
CA TRP A 159 17.38 34.19 -14.25
C TRP A 159 17.28 32.99 -15.19
N ASP A 160 17.26 31.77 -14.64
CA ASP A 160 17.19 30.52 -15.42
C ASP A 160 15.73 30.07 -15.63
N LEU A 161 14.77 30.86 -15.15
CA LEU A 161 13.33 30.58 -15.22
C LEU A 161 12.61 31.20 -16.43
N GLU A 162 13.35 31.88 -17.31
CA GLU A 162 12.83 32.55 -18.52
C GLU A 162 12.66 31.61 -19.73
#